data_AF-A0A974D9K9-F1
#
_entry.id   AF-A0A974D9K9-F1
#
_cell.length_a   1.000
_cell.length_b   1.000
_cell.length_c   1.000
_cell.angle_alpha   90.00
_cell.angle_beta   90.00
_cell.angle_gamma   90.00
#
_symmetry.space_group_name_H-M   'P 1'
#
loop_
_entity.id
_entity.type
_entity.pdbx_description
1 polymer ?
#
loop_
_entity_poly.entity_id
_entity_poly.type
_entity_poly.pdbx_seq_one_letter_code
_entity_poly.pdbx_strand_id
1 'polypeptide(L)'
;MFTLENLKTIVLFISIHTINKTMVLRFSRGTFPCLSCAHCNNITKENSFTHPHTGKNILINKYYTCESRYVVYPIKCPCGLAYVGEMTQKVKERIKQHKSNIRCKLLHLPIPAHFHEMKHTVSQLRYQVIDNVEPLRRGGDRQQILKKLEMRWINTLGTRTPGGLNKEYTPMLFI
;
A
#
# COMPACT_ATOMS: atom_id res chain seq x y z
N MET A 1 32.62 -43.41 -23.86
CA MET A 1 33.75 -42.48 -23.73
C MET A 1 33.24 -41.08 -24.05
N PHE A 2 32.76 -40.33 -23.06
CA PHE A 2 32.23 -38.98 -23.25
C PHE A 2 33.40 -38.00 -23.25
N THR A 3 33.56 -37.23 -24.33
CA THR A 3 34.68 -36.29 -24.51
C THR A 3 34.61 -35.12 -23.53
N LEU A 4 35.78 -34.60 -23.11
CA LEU A 4 35.90 -33.50 -22.13
C LEU A 4 35.08 -32.23 -22.49
N GLU A 5 34.75 -32.03 -23.77
CA GLU A 5 33.93 -30.90 -24.22
C GLU A 5 32.46 -31.04 -23.83
N ASN A 6 31.91 -32.25 -23.77
CA ASN A 6 30.54 -32.49 -23.31
C ASN A 6 30.36 -32.25 -21.81
N LEU A 7 31.41 -32.48 -21.02
CA LEU A 7 31.40 -32.17 -19.58
C LEU A 7 31.38 -30.67 -19.32
N LYS A 8 32.10 -29.86 -20.12
CA LYS A 8 32.07 -28.39 -20.00
C LYS A 8 30.69 -27.82 -20.31
N THR A 9 30.02 -28.34 -21.35
CA THR A 9 28.67 -27.91 -21.74
C THR A 9 27.62 -28.29 -20.69
N ILE A 10 27.72 -29.50 -20.11
CA ILE A 10 26.82 -29.95 -19.03
C ILE A 10 27.07 -29.17 -17.74
N VAL A 11 28.32 -28.90 -17.37
CA VAL A 11 28.66 -28.07 -16.20
C VAL A 11 28.21 -26.62 -16.38
N LEU A 12 28.26 -26.07 -17.60
CA LEU A 12 27.69 -24.76 -17.91
C LEU A 12 26.17 -24.76 -17.78
N PHE A 13 25.48 -25.81 -18.26
CA PHE A 13 24.01 -25.95 -18.14
C PHE A 13 23.54 -26.13 -16.68
N ILE A 14 24.25 -26.96 -15.90
CA ILE A 14 24.01 -27.13 -14.47
C ILE A 14 24.31 -25.83 -13.71
N SER A 15 25.37 -25.10 -14.08
CA SER A 15 25.66 -23.79 -13.51
C SER A 15 24.57 -22.77 -13.86
N ILE A 16 24.07 -22.72 -15.10
CA ILE A 16 22.96 -21.84 -15.50
C ILE A 16 21.67 -22.19 -14.73
N HIS A 17 21.36 -23.48 -14.52
CA HIS A 17 20.19 -23.88 -13.72
C HIS A 17 20.36 -23.64 -12.22
N THR A 18 21.59 -23.73 -11.69
CA THR A 18 21.88 -23.49 -10.27
C THR A 18 22.00 -21.99 -9.97
N ILE A 19 22.56 -21.19 -10.88
CA ILE A 19 22.59 -19.72 -10.81
C ILE A 19 21.17 -19.15 -10.84
N ASN A 20 20.25 -19.76 -11.60
CA ASN A 20 18.83 -19.38 -11.56
C ASN A 20 18.11 -19.74 -10.23
N LYS A 21 18.69 -20.61 -9.39
CA LYS A 21 18.18 -20.93 -8.04
C LYS A 21 18.82 -20.09 -6.93
N THR A 22 19.98 -19.47 -7.18
CA THR A 22 20.65 -18.56 -6.22
C THR A 22 20.62 -17.09 -6.62
N MET A 23 19.90 -16.71 -7.68
CA MET A 23 19.36 -15.37 -7.78
C MET A 23 18.21 -15.30 -6.80
N VAL A 24 18.48 -14.83 -5.58
CA VAL A 24 17.46 -14.38 -4.64
C VAL A 24 16.53 -13.47 -5.46
N LEU A 25 15.37 -13.98 -5.86
CA LEU A 25 14.24 -13.16 -6.25
C LEU A 25 13.97 -12.32 -5.01
N ARG A 26 14.62 -11.16 -4.92
CA ARG A 26 14.16 -10.07 -4.07
C ARG A 26 12.80 -9.76 -4.66
N PHE A 27 11.77 -10.43 -4.16
CA PHE A 27 10.41 -10.06 -4.43
C PHE A 27 10.34 -8.57 -4.16
N SER A 28 10.15 -7.77 -5.21
CA SER A 28 10.06 -6.33 -5.10
C SER A 28 8.99 -6.04 -4.04
N ARG A 29 9.35 -5.39 -2.94
CA ARG A 29 8.40 -5.09 -1.87
C ARG A 29 7.95 -3.64 -2.00
N GLY A 30 6.73 -3.36 -1.56
CA GLY A 30 6.13 -2.05 -1.69
C GLY A 30 5.03 -2.03 -2.74
N THR A 31 4.66 -0.82 -3.17
CA THR A 31 3.55 -0.60 -4.11
C THR A 31 4.06 -0.16 -5.46
N PHE A 32 3.60 -0.84 -6.51
CA PHE A 32 4.07 -0.62 -7.88
C PHE A 32 2.91 -0.25 -8.82
N PRO A 33 3.18 0.60 -9.83
CA PRO A 33 2.19 0.94 -10.84
C PRO A 33 1.79 -0.31 -11.64
N CYS A 34 0.50 -0.46 -11.91
CA CYS A 34 -0.01 -1.54 -12.77
C CYS A 34 0.13 -1.21 -14.28
N LEU A 35 0.77 -0.08 -14.62
CA LEU A 35 1.07 0.44 -15.98
C LEU A 35 -0.13 0.68 -16.90
N SER A 36 -1.33 0.28 -16.50
CA SER A 36 -2.59 0.42 -17.23
C SER A 36 -3.55 1.44 -16.61
N CYS A 37 -3.09 2.24 -15.64
CA CYS A 37 -3.95 3.13 -14.85
C CYS A 37 -3.40 4.55 -14.68
N ALA A 38 -4.24 5.56 -14.94
CA ALA A 38 -3.90 6.98 -14.72
C ALA A 38 -3.75 7.34 -13.23
N HIS A 39 -4.22 6.49 -12.31
CA HIS A 39 -4.16 6.73 -10.87
C HIS A 39 -2.85 6.28 -10.22
N CYS A 40 -2.01 5.60 -10.99
CA CYS A 40 -0.75 5.02 -10.55
C CYS A 40 0.36 6.07 -10.43
N ASN A 41 0.15 7.28 -10.99
CA ASN A 41 1.07 8.41 -10.91
C ASN A 41 1.28 8.96 -9.49
N ASN A 42 0.34 8.70 -8.57
CA ASN A 42 0.42 9.14 -7.17
C ASN A 42 0.96 8.05 -6.22
N ILE A 43 1.49 6.95 -6.74
CA ILE A 43 2.09 5.88 -5.92
C ILE A 43 3.43 6.35 -5.36
N THR A 44 3.65 6.11 -4.06
CA THR A 44 4.98 6.17 -3.44
C THR A 44 5.67 4.83 -3.66
N LYS A 45 6.70 4.81 -4.52
CA LYS A 45 7.41 3.58 -4.95
C LYS A 45 8.48 3.15 -3.95
N GLU A 46 8.15 3.18 -2.66
CA GLU A 46 9.06 2.79 -1.59
C GLU A 46 8.64 1.42 -1.04
N ASN A 47 9.64 0.63 -0.65
CA ASN A 47 9.42 -0.64 0.07
C ASN A 47 9.25 -0.43 1.58
N SER A 48 9.15 0.83 2.00
CA SER A 48 9.06 1.22 3.39
C SER A 48 8.34 2.55 3.53
N PHE A 49 8.09 2.97 4.76
CA PHE A 49 7.66 4.33 5.06
C PHE A 49 8.10 4.72 6.46
N THR A 50 8.33 6.02 6.64
CA THR A 50 8.72 6.59 7.93
C THR A 50 7.50 6.76 8.83
N HIS A 51 7.59 6.27 10.05
CA HIS A 51 6.62 6.54 11.09
C HIS A 51 6.62 8.04 11.42
N PRO A 52 5.46 8.72 11.39
CA PRO A 52 5.41 10.18 11.49
C PRO A 52 5.96 10.72 12.81
N HIS A 53 5.65 10.06 13.94
CA HIS A 53 6.07 10.53 15.27
C HIS A 53 7.44 10.04 15.74
N THR A 54 7.85 8.81 15.39
CA THR A 54 9.09 8.20 15.90
C THR A 54 10.25 8.27 14.92
N GLY A 55 10.01 8.63 13.65
CA GLY A 55 11.02 8.58 12.59
C GLY A 55 11.45 7.17 12.20
N LYS A 56 10.90 6.13 12.84
CA LYS A 56 11.27 4.73 12.57
C LYS A 56 10.82 4.33 11.17
N ASN A 57 11.70 3.72 10.41
CA ASN A 57 11.37 3.13 9.12
C ASN A 57 10.57 1.82 9.32
N ILE A 58 9.41 1.72 8.67
CA ILE A 58 8.52 0.56 8.68
C ILE A 58 8.60 -0.10 7.30
N LEU A 59 9.07 -1.34 7.25
CA LEU A 59 9.19 -2.11 6.01
C LEU A 59 7.84 -2.66 5.56
N ILE A 60 7.57 -2.52 4.26
CA ILE A 60 6.48 -3.21 3.59
C ILE A 60 7.01 -4.60 3.21
N ASN A 61 6.32 -5.64 3.63
CA ASN A 61 6.82 -7.01 3.51
C ASN A 61 6.38 -7.73 2.22
N LYS A 62 5.44 -7.15 1.46
CA LYS A 62 4.83 -7.78 0.29
C LYS A 62 4.86 -6.88 -0.93
N TYR A 63 4.59 -7.48 -2.08
CA TYR A 63 4.36 -6.79 -3.35
C TYR A 63 2.89 -6.39 -3.47
N TYR A 64 2.64 -5.13 -3.75
CA TYR A 64 1.31 -4.59 -3.98
C TYR A 64 1.24 -3.79 -5.27
N THR A 65 0.03 -3.68 -5.82
CA THR A 65 -0.25 -2.83 -6.97
C THR A 65 -1.57 -2.07 -6.78
N CYS A 66 -1.89 -1.21 -7.75
CA CYS A 66 -3.19 -0.57 -7.88
C CYS A 66 -4.38 -1.57 -7.90
N GLU A 67 -4.11 -2.85 -8.15
CA GLU A 67 -5.11 -3.91 -8.31
C GLU A 67 -5.32 -4.73 -7.04
N SER A 68 -4.49 -4.55 -6.02
CA SER A 68 -4.61 -5.24 -4.74
C SER A 68 -5.97 -4.97 -4.09
N ARG A 69 -6.48 -5.97 -3.36
CA ARG A 69 -7.79 -5.99 -2.70
C ARG A 69 -7.62 -6.39 -1.22
N TYR A 70 -8.59 -6.02 -0.38
CA TYR A 70 -8.54 -6.25 1.08
C TYR A 70 -7.26 -5.69 1.70
N VAL A 71 -6.98 -4.42 1.41
CA VAL A 71 -5.74 -3.75 1.81
C VAL A 71 -5.99 -2.60 2.76
N VAL A 72 -4.95 -2.25 3.50
CA VAL A 72 -4.83 -0.99 4.24
C VAL A 72 -3.81 -0.11 3.54
N TYR A 73 -4.15 1.16 3.36
CA TYR A 73 -3.34 2.11 2.62
C TYR A 73 -3.39 3.51 3.27
N PRO A 74 -2.24 4.16 3.48
CA PRO A 74 -2.18 5.58 3.79
C PRO A 74 -2.32 6.44 2.53
N ILE A 75 -2.99 7.58 2.67
CA ILE A 75 -2.88 8.75 1.81
C ILE A 75 -2.07 9.80 2.58
N LYS A 76 -0.96 10.23 1.99
CA LYS A 76 -0.09 11.28 2.53
C LYS A 76 -0.40 12.63 1.89
N CYS A 77 -0.55 13.64 2.75
CA CYS A 77 -0.57 15.04 2.40
C CYS A 77 0.87 15.57 2.22
N PRO A 78 1.12 16.53 1.32
CA PRO A 78 2.42 17.23 1.26
C PRO A 78 2.77 17.97 2.57
N CYS A 79 1.78 18.31 3.39
CA CYS A 79 1.93 18.90 4.71
C CYS A 79 2.40 17.93 5.82
N GLY A 80 2.66 16.65 5.49
CA GLY A 80 3.10 15.63 6.44
C GLY A 80 1.99 14.86 7.15
N LEU A 81 0.75 15.35 7.12
CA LEU A 81 -0.40 14.61 7.66
C LEU A 81 -0.77 13.41 6.78
N ALA A 82 -1.33 12.38 7.40
CA ALA A 82 -1.78 11.19 6.69
C ALA A 82 -3.21 10.80 7.09
N TYR A 83 -3.90 10.15 6.15
CA TYR A 83 -5.15 9.41 6.35
C TYR A 83 -4.86 7.93 6.13
N VAL A 84 -5.28 7.05 7.02
CA VAL A 84 -5.28 5.60 6.78
C VAL A 84 -6.70 5.17 6.45
N GLY A 85 -6.84 4.35 5.41
CA GLY A 85 -8.10 3.72 5.09
C GLY A 85 -7.92 2.27 4.67
N GLU A 86 -9.02 1.55 4.69
CA GLU A 86 -9.17 0.20 4.20
C GLU A 86 -9.97 0.13 2.89
N MET A 87 -9.73 -0.91 2.10
CA MET A 87 -10.52 -1.17 0.91
C MET A 87 -10.64 -2.66 0.63
N THR A 88 -11.87 -3.12 0.45
CA THR A 88 -12.17 -4.51 0.05
C THR A 88 -11.99 -4.72 -1.46
N GLN A 89 -12.33 -3.71 -2.29
CA GLN A 89 -12.13 -3.74 -3.73
C GLN A 89 -10.72 -3.26 -4.15
N LYS A 90 -10.50 -3.07 -5.47
CA LYS A 90 -9.21 -2.65 -6.02
C LYS A 90 -8.85 -1.24 -5.55
N VAL A 91 -7.60 -1.04 -5.12
CA VAL A 91 -7.08 0.27 -4.65
C VAL A 91 -7.34 1.40 -5.65
N LYS A 92 -7.16 1.12 -6.95
CA LYS A 92 -7.35 2.13 -8.01
C LYS A 92 -8.73 2.80 -7.98
N GLU A 93 -9.79 2.06 -7.66
CA GLU A 93 -11.15 2.61 -7.57
C GLU A 93 -11.29 3.55 -6.38
N ARG A 94 -10.70 3.19 -5.24
CA ARG A 94 -10.74 4.04 -4.05
C ARG A 94 -9.92 5.31 -4.22
N ILE A 95 -8.77 5.23 -4.88
CA ILE A 95 -7.97 6.41 -5.22
C ILE A 95 -8.70 7.29 -6.22
N LYS A 96 -9.35 6.72 -7.25
CA LYS A 96 -10.21 7.46 -8.18
C LYS A 96 -11.28 8.26 -7.43
N GLN A 97 -11.96 7.62 -6.47
CA GLN A 97 -12.98 8.27 -5.65
C GLN A 97 -12.41 9.41 -4.82
N HIS A 98 -11.31 9.20 -4.10
CA HIS A 98 -10.65 10.26 -3.31
C HIS A 98 -10.27 11.46 -4.17
N LYS A 99 -9.67 11.21 -5.34
CA LYS A 99 -9.34 12.26 -6.31
C LYS A 99 -10.58 13.03 -6.77
N SER A 100 -11.69 12.33 -7.01
CA SER A 100 -12.96 12.97 -7.39
C SER A 100 -13.53 13.83 -6.26
N ASN A 101 -13.55 13.32 -5.04
CA ASN A 101 -14.07 14.03 -3.87
C ASN A 101 -13.31 15.33 -3.62
N ILE A 102 -11.99 15.35 -3.83
CA ILE A 102 -11.17 16.57 -3.74
C ILE A 102 -11.55 17.57 -4.84
N ARG A 103 -11.65 17.13 -6.11
CA ARG A 103 -12.04 18.02 -7.22
C ARG A 103 -13.44 18.62 -7.02
N CYS A 104 -14.38 17.80 -6.54
CA CYS A 104 -15.75 18.21 -6.28
C CYS A 104 -15.92 18.96 -4.95
N LYS A 105 -14.84 19.21 -4.20
CA LYS A 105 -14.85 19.92 -2.92
C LYS A 105 -15.91 19.38 -1.95
N LEU A 106 -15.94 18.07 -1.75
CA LEU A 106 -16.85 17.45 -0.76
C LEU A 106 -16.37 17.71 0.67
N LEU A 107 -16.54 18.95 1.16
CA LEU A 107 -15.94 19.46 2.41
C LEU A 107 -16.44 18.79 3.70
N HIS A 108 -17.48 17.95 3.64
CA HIS A 108 -17.88 17.13 4.78
C HIS A 108 -16.92 15.95 5.04
N LEU A 109 -16.13 15.56 4.02
CA LEU A 109 -15.14 14.49 4.10
C LEU A 109 -13.77 15.04 4.52
N PRO A 110 -13.00 14.30 5.33
CA PRO A 110 -11.75 14.81 5.92
C PRO A 110 -10.69 15.19 4.88
N ILE A 111 -10.43 14.30 3.90
CA ILE A 111 -9.39 14.55 2.89
C ILE A 111 -9.72 15.76 2.00
N PRO A 112 -10.91 15.86 1.36
CA PRO A 112 -11.27 17.03 0.57
C PRO A 112 -11.29 18.34 1.37
N ALA A 113 -11.83 18.32 2.59
CA ALA A 113 -11.87 19.50 3.47
C ALA A 113 -10.46 20.02 3.73
N HIS A 114 -9.56 19.12 4.13
CA HIS A 114 -8.17 19.46 4.41
C HIS A 114 -7.42 19.95 3.16
N PHE A 115 -7.59 19.28 2.02
CA PHE A 115 -6.95 19.73 0.76
C PHE A 115 -7.46 21.11 0.33
N HIS A 116 -8.73 21.41 0.56
CA HIS A 116 -9.30 22.73 0.29
C HIS A 116 -8.71 23.80 1.21
N GLU A 117 -8.70 23.55 2.52
CA GLU A 117 -8.18 24.48 3.54
C GLU A 117 -6.69 24.80 3.33
N MET A 118 -5.88 23.77 3.10
CA MET A 118 -4.43 23.92 2.89
C MET A 118 -4.04 24.30 1.46
N LYS A 119 -5.01 24.55 0.58
CA LYS A 119 -4.81 24.87 -0.85
C LYS A 119 -3.95 23.81 -1.57
N HIS A 120 -4.11 22.55 -1.20
CA HIS A 120 -3.45 21.42 -1.85
C HIS A 120 -4.26 20.90 -3.03
N THR A 121 -3.55 20.34 -4.00
CA THR A 121 -4.12 19.83 -5.24
C THR A 121 -4.06 18.31 -5.30
N VAL A 122 -4.92 17.72 -6.14
CA VAL A 122 -4.99 16.27 -6.34
C VAL A 122 -3.66 15.66 -6.81
N SER A 123 -2.84 16.42 -7.55
CA SER A 123 -1.53 15.95 -8.03
C SER A 123 -0.52 15.77 -6.91
N GLN A 124 -0.68 16.47 -5.78
CA GLN A 124 0.20 16.38 -4.61
C GLN A 124 -0.15 15.19 -3.71
N LEU A 125 -1.33 14.59 -3.88
CA LEU A 125 -1.71 13.38 -3.15
C LEU A 125 -0.68 12.27 -3.40
N ARG A 126 -0.29 11.55 -2.34
CA ARG A 126 0.54 10.35 -2.46
C ARG A 126 -0.12 9.21 -1.70
N TYR A 127 -0.01 7.99 -2.22
CA TYR A 127 -0.50 6.79 -1.53
C TYR A 127 0.47 5.63 -1.73
N GLN A 128 0.36 4.65 -0.84
CA GLN A 128 1.00 3.34 -0.96
C GLN A 128 0.14 2.33 -0.20
N VAL A 129 0.17 1.07 -0.60
CA VAL A 129 -0.38 -0.03 0.20
C VAL A 129 0.67 -0.45 1.21
N ILE A 130 0.27 -0.61 2.47
CA ILE A 130 1.18 -0.98 3.56
C ILE A 130 0.90 -2.38 4.10
N ASP A 131 -0.34 -2.85 3.99
CA ASP A 131 -0.73 -4.15 4.53
C ASP A 131 -1.98 -4.71 3.84
N ASN A 132 -2.25 -6.00 4.03
CA ASN A 132 -3.43 -6.66 3.51
C ASN A 132 -3.89 -7.83 4.38
N VAL A 133 -5.18 -8.14 4.31
CA VAL A 133 -5.72 -9.40 4.83
C VAL A 133 -5.72 -10.42 3.71
N GLU A 134 -5.05 -11.55 3.91
CA GLU A 134 -5.04 -12.65 2.93
C GLU A 134 -6.41 -13.35 2.86
N PRO A 135 -6.69 -14.08 1.77
CA PRO A 135 -7.85 -14.97 1.72
C PRO A 135 -7.86 -15.93 2.91
N LEU A 136 -8.99 -16.04 3.59
CA LEU A 136 -9.13 -16.94 4.72
C LEU A 136 -9.20 -18.39 4.24
N ARG A 137 -8.49 -19.30 4.90
CA ARG A 137 -8.55 -20.75 4.59
C ARG A 137 -9.77 -21.45 5.15
N ARG A 138 -10.48 -20.83 6.10
CA ARG A 138 -11.65 -21.34 6.83
C ARG A 138 -12.69 -20.22 6.93
N GLY A 139 -13.82 -20.50 7.58
CA GLY A 139 -14.81 -19.48 7.91
C GLY A 139 -14.23 -18.30 8.70
N GLY A 140 -14.94 -17.18 8.68
CA GLY A 140 -14.55 -15.94 9.35
C GLY A 140 -14.88 -14.70 8.51
N ASP A 141 -15.03 -13.56 9.18
CA ASP A 141 -15.30 -12.29 8.50
C ASP A 141 -13.98 -11.57 8.15
N ARG A 142 -13.57 -11.70 6.89
CA ARG A 142 -12.37 -11.03 6.35
C ARG A 142 -12.48 -9.51 6.41
N GLN A 143 -13.69 -8.95 6.30
CA GLN A 143 -13.91 -7.50 6.40
C GLN A 143 -13.73 -7.03 7.85
N GLN A 144 -14.22 -7.79 8.83
CA GLN A 144 -13.98 -7.48 10.24
C GLN A 144 -12.48 -7.51 10.58
N ILE A 145 -11.73 -8.49 10.06
CA ILE A 145 -10.26 -8.55 10.23
C ILE A 145 -9.59 -7.34 9.56
N LEU A 146 -10.03 -6.95 8.36
CA LEU A 146 -9.48 -5.81 7.64
C LEU A 146 -9.68 -4.50 8.41
N LYS A 147 -10.87 -4.31 8.98
CA LYS A 147 -11.17 -3.14 9.79
C LYS A 147 -10.37 -3.10 11.11
N LYS A 148 -10.16 -4.25 11.76
CA LYS A 148 -9.22 -4.35 12.91
C LYS A 148 -7.79 -3.98 12.52
N LEU A 149 -7.36 -4.40 11.33
CA LEU A 149 -6.05 -4.08 10.78
C LEU A 149 -5.91 -2.57 10.48
N GLU A 150 -6.95 -1.95 9.90
CA GLU A 150 -7.04 -0.50 9.70
C GLU A 150 -6.87 0.25 11.01
N MET A 151 -7.65 -0.10 12.04
CA MET A 151 -7.60 0.53 13.35
C MET A 151 -6.21 0.40 13.99
N ARG A 152 -5.57 -0.77 13.88
CA ARG A 152 -4.19 -0.96 14.33
C ARG A 152 -3.24 0.02 13.63
N TRP A 153 -3.37 0.20 12.31
CA TRP A 153 -2.52 1.13 11.56
C TRP A 153 -2.83 2.60 11.86
N ILE A 154 -4.09 3.00 12.04
CA ILE A 154 -4.47 4.34 12.49
C ILE A 154 -3.79 4.66 13.83
N ASN A 155 -3.85 3.73 14.78
CA ASN A 155 -3.25 3.90 16.10
C ASN A 155 -1.72 3.91 16.02
N THR A 156 -1.14 2.99 15.26
CA THR A 156 0.32 2.89 15.09
C THR A 156 0.88 4.16 14.47
N LEU A 157 0.22 4.73 13.48
CA LEU A 157 0.71 5.91 12.77
C LEU A 157 0.22 7.23 13.36
N GLY A 158 -0.65 7.19 14.38
CA GLY A 158 -1.21 8.38 15.01
C GLY A 158 -1.87 9.31 13.99
N THR A 159 -2.67 8.76 13.07
CA THR A 159 -3.27 9.55 11.98
C THR A 159 -4.62 10.16 12.35
N ARG A 160 -4.99 10.15 13.64
CA ARG A 160 -6.20 10.80 14.14
C ARG A 160 -6.00 12.30 14.24
N THR A 161 -7.05 13.07 13.94
CA THR A 161 -7.09 14.52 14.19
C THR A 161 -6.81 14.81 15.68
N PRO A 162 -6.01 15.84 16.02
CA PRO A 162 -5.38 16.84 15.14
C PRO A 162 -4.07 16.40 14.47
N GLY A 163 -3.44 15.30 14.91
CA GLY A 163 -2.15 14.81 14.37
C GLY A 163 -2.24 14.09 13.00
N GLY A 164 -3.43 14.01 12.41
CA GLY A 164 -3.67 13.40 11.11
C GLY A 164 -5.09 13.63 10.60
N LEU A 165 -5.45 12.94 9.52
CA LEU A 165 -6.66 13.18 8.74
C LEU A 165 -7.80 12.19 9.02
N ASN A 166 -7.59 11.17 9.86
CA ASN A 166 -8.68 10.31 10.33
C ASN A 166 -9.50 11.08 11.38
N LYS A 167 -10.81 11.25 11.14
CA LYS A 167 -11.75 11.76 12.15
C LYS A 167 -11.86 10.79 13.32
N GLU A 168 -12.39 11.27 14.45
CA GLU A 168 -12.66 10.40 15.60
C GLU A 168 -13.48 9.18 15.18
N TYR A 169 -12.97 8.03 15.58
CA TYR A 169 -13.52 6.73 15.23
C TYR A 169 -14.56 6.41 16.31
N THR A 170 -15.86 6.49 15.99
CA THR A 170 -16.89 6.05 16.94
C THR A 170 -16.76 4.53 17.10
N PRO A 171 -16.47 3.99 18.30
CA PRO A 171 -16.26 2.55 18.53
C PRO A 171 -17.48 1.67 18.19
N MET A 172 -18.65 2.28 18.00
CA MET A 172 -19.94 1.62 17.78
C MET A 172 -20.07 0.84 16.46
N LEU A 173 -19.11 0.91 15.54
CA LEU A 173 -19.18 0.23 14.24
C LEU A 173 -18.67 -1.23 14.24
N PHE A 174 -18.41 -1.79 15.43
CA PHE A 174 -17.74 -3.08 15.62
C PHE A 174 -18.31 -3.99 16.72
N ILE A 175 -19.41 -3.58 17.34
CA ILE A 175 -20.18 -4.43 18.27
C ILE A 175 -21.33 -5.05 17.48
#